data_AF-A0A850H4Q7-F1
#
_entry.id   AF-A0A850H4Q7-F1
#
_cell.length_a   1.000
_cell.length_b   1.000
_cell.length_c   1.000
_cell.angle_alpha   90.00
_cell.angle_beta   90.00
_cell.angle_gamma   90.00
#
_symmetry.space_group_name_H-M   'P 1'
#
loop_
_entity.id
_entity.type
_entity.pdbx_description
1 polymer ?
#
loop_
_entity_poly.entity_id
_entity_poly.type
_entity_poly.pdbx_seq_one_letter_code
_entity_poly.pdbx_strand_id
1 'polypeptide(L)'
;MQKKHLFDVVRRIIGRGFRQSEVAALDSAIDAMTGDDSRNSEEDDNRHLNPISRIGPEGIALIKRFEGCAKLRTDGLVEAYPDPATGAAPWTIGWGATGPGIGPGTVWTQAECDARLETDLTKYSAEVAEALGQTRCPQHQFDALVSFHYNTGAIARATLTRKHIAGDHEGATAEFARWNMAAGRVLRGLTRRRTCEAALYRGNLS
;
A
#
# COMPACT_ATOMS: atom_id res chain seq x y z
N MET A 1 3.61 2.32 -27.49
CA MET A 1 3.72 1.54 -28.74
C MET A 1 5.17 1.34 -29.20
N GLN A 2 6.09 2.30 -29.00
CA GLN A 2 7.51 2.21 -29.42
C GLN A 2 8.37 1.22 -28.59
N LYS A 3 8.21 1.14 -27.26
CA LYS A 3 9.01 0.22 -26.40
C LYS A 3 8.86 -1.25 -26.81
N LYS A 4 7.63 -1.72 -27.06
CA LYS A 4 7.36 -3.11 -27.46
C LYS A 4 8.10 -3.50 -28.75
N HIS A 5 8.12 -2.62 -29.75
CA HIS A 5 8.79 -2.87 -31.02
C HIS A 5 10.32 -3.00 -30.85
N LEU A 6 10.92 -2.15 -30.00
CA LEU A 6 12.34 -2.21 -29.69
C LEU A 6 12.73 -3.54 -29.03
N PHE A 7 11.96 -3.98 -28.02
CA PHE A 7 12.17 -5.28 -27.38
C PHE A 7 12.06 -6.44 -28.37
N ASP A 8 11.12 -6.39 -29.30
CA ASP A 8 10.93 -7.44 -30.32
C ASP A 8 12.03 -7.46 -31.39
N VAL A 9 12.62 -6.30 -31.71
CA VAL A 9 13.78 -6.21 -32.59
C VAL A 9 15.02 -6.80 -31.90
N VAL A 10 15.28 -6.41 -30.66
CA VAL A 10 16.45 -6.88 -29.92
C VAL A 10 16.34 -8.39 -29.63
N ARG A 11 15.15 -8.92 -29.33
CA ARG A 11 14.91 -10.39 -29.24
C ARG A 11 15.32 -11.14 -30.49
N ARG A 12 15.03 -10.58 -31.67
CA ARG A 12 15.40 -11.19 -32.97
C ARG A 12 16.91 -11.15 -33.20
N ILE A 13 17.61 -10.12 -32.73
CA ILE A 13 19.06 -10.00 -32.85
C ILE A 13 19.77 -11.02 -31.94
N ILE A 14 19.32 -11.15 -30.68
CA ILE A 14 19.98 -12.03 -29.71
C ILE A 14 19.52 -13.50 -29.79
N GLY A 15 18.46 -13.79 -30.56
CA GLY A 15 17.96 -15.15 -30.80
C GLY A 15 17.37 -15.87 -29.58
N ARG A 16 17.07 -15.15 -28.49
CA ARG A 16 16.51 -15.70 -27.25
C ARG A 16 15.65 -14.69 -26.49
N GLY A 17 14.86 -15.19 -25.53
CA GLY A 17 14.15 -14.34 -24.58
C GLY A 17 15.10 -13.58 -23.63
N PHE A 18 14.62 -12.45 -23.11
CA PHE A 18 15.34 -11.67 -22.11
C PHE A 18 15.23 -12.29 -20.72
N ARG A 19 16.29 -12.18 -19.94
CA ARG A 19 16.26 -12.34 -18.49
C ARG A 19 15.65 -11.10 -17.84
N GLN A 20 15.09 -11.24 -16.65
CA GLN A 20 14.48 -10.12 -15.92
C GLN A 20 15.46 -8.95 -15.70
N SER A 21 16.74 -9.25 -15.47
CA SER A 21 17.80 -8.24 -15.32
C SER A 21 18.09 -7.48 -16.62
N GLU A 22 17.94 -8.12 -17.78
CA GLU A 22 18.14 -7.50 -19.09
C GLU A 22 16.97 -6.58 -19.43
N VAL A 23 15.74 -7.00 -19.07
CA VAL A 23 14.53 -6.15 -19.21
C VAL A 23 14.68 -4.88 -18.39
N ALA A 24 15.07 -4.99 -17.12
CA ALA A 24 15.25 -3.84 -16.24
C ALA A 24 16.32 -2.85 -16.74
N ALA A 25 17.44 -3.36 -17.28
CA ALA A 25 18.49 -2.52 -17.85
C ALA A 25 18.06 -1.77 -19.12
N LEU A 26 17.32 -2.45 -20.00
CA LEU A 26 16.76 -1.86 -21.22
C LEU A 26 15.72 -0.78 -20.89
N ASP A 27 14.84 -1.03 -19.93
CA ASP A 27 13.84 -0.05 -19.50
C ASP A 27 14.51 1.21 -18.93
N SER A 28 15.52 1.04 -18.07
CA SER A 28 16.27 2.17 -17.50
C SER A 28 17.00 2.99 -18.58
N ALA A 29 17.52 2.36 -19.62
CA ALA A 29 18.19 3.05 -20.71
C ALA A 29 17.22 3.84 -21.59
N ILE A 30 16.02 3.30 -21.84
CA ILE A 30 14.98 3.99 -22.60
C ILE A 30 14.49 5.22 -21.83
N ASP A 31 14.26 5.06 -20.52
CA ASP A 31 13.78 6.16 -19.68
C ASP A 31 14.81 7.31 -19.59
N ALA A 32 16.10 6.98 -19.55
CA ALA A 32 17.19 7.96 -19.61
C ALA A 32 17.26 8.70 -20.97
N MET A 33 16.92 8.04 -22.08
CA MET A 33 16.90 8.66 -23.41
C MET A 33 15.65 9.52 -23.66
N THR A 34 14.54 9.24 -22.98
CA THR A 34 13.32 10.07 -23.05
C THR A 34 13.31 11.24 -22.07
N GLY A 35 14.39 11.41 -21.30
CA GLY A 35 14.52 12.39 -20.23
C GLY A 35 15.25 13.67 -20.62
N ASP A 36 15.09 14.21 -21.83
CA ASP A 36 15.41 15.62 -22.14
C ASP A 36 14.80 16.05 -23.48
N ASP A 37 13.57 16.53 -23.46
CA ASP A 37 13.08 17.49 -24.46
C ASP A 37 11.74 18.05 -23.98
N SER A 38 11.78 19.20 -23.30
CA SER A 38 10.74 20.26 -23.28
C SER A 38 11.01 21.27 -22.15
N ARG A 39 11.88 22.25 -22.41
CA ARG A 39 11.79 23.58 -21.79
C ARG A 39 11.19 24.53 -22.81
N ASN A 40 9.90 24.86 -22.66
CA ASN A 40 9.38 26.22 -22.81
C ASN A 40 7.88 26.31 -22.46
N SER A 41 7.61 27.15 -21.46
CA SER A 41 6.47 28.09 -21.30
C SER A 41 5.02 27.65 -21.59
N GLU A 42 4.20 27.77 -20.54
CA GLU A 42 2.77 28.17 -20.56
C GLU A 42 1.64 27.12 -20.57
N GLU A 43 1.90 25.85 -20.28
CA GLU A 43 0.80 24.87 -20.04
C GLU A 43 1.11 23.92 -18.86
N ASP A 44 0.92 24.35 -17.61
CA ASP A 44 1.07 23.49 -16.42
C ASP A 44 -0.19 23.45 -15.55
N ASP A 45 -1.37 23.43 -16.18
CA ASP A 45 -2.66 23.33 -15.46
C ASP A 45 -3.50 22.10 -15.85
N ASN A 46 -2.96 21.14 -16.62
CA ASN A 46 -3.76 19.98 -17.02
C ASN A 46 -2.96 18.71 -17.34
N ARG A 47 -2.07 18.28 -16.45
CA ARG A 47 -1.70 16.86 -16.42
C ARG A 47 -2.92 16.08 -15.94
N HIS A 48 -3.60 15.45 -16.89
CA HIS A 48 -4.65 14.45 -16.67
C HIS A 48 -4.39 13.68 -15.38
N LEU A 49 -5.19 14.00 -14.37
CA LEU A 49 -5.18 13.38 -13.05
C LEU A 49 -5.57 11.92 -13.24
N ASN A 50 -4.59 11.04 -13.43
CA ASN A 50 -4.85 9.63 -13.24
C ASN A 50 -5.07 9.48 -11.72
N PRO A 51 -6.27 9.11 -11.25
CA PRO A 51 -6.50 8.97 -9.83
C PRO A 51 -5.55 7.90 -9.31
N ILE A 52 -4.71 8.27 -8.33
CA ILE A 52 -3.83 7.33 -7.66
C ILE A 52 -4.72 6.22 -7.08
N SER A 53 -4.48 4.99 -7.50
CA SER A 53 -5.27 3.82 -7.15
C SER A 53 -4.44 2.69 -6.55
N ARG A 54 -3.15 2.95 -6.32
CA ARG A 54 -2.20 1.96 -5.80
C ARG A 54 -1.38 2.56 -4.67
N ILE A 55 -1.24 1.79 -3.61
CA ILE A 55 -0.34 2.11 -2.50
C ILE A 55 1.13 2.04 -2.95
N GLY A 56 1.94 2.96 -2.43
CA GLY A 56 3.37 3.04 -2.64
C GLY A 56 4.19 2.23 -1.63
N PRO A 57 5.52 2.16 -1.81
CA PRO A 57 6.41 1.39 -0.94
C PRO A 57 6.44 1.89 0.50
N GLU A 58 6.26 3.19 0.73
CA GLU A 58 6.24 3.80 2.07
C GLU A 58 5.00 3.36 2.85
N GLY A 59 3.83 3.36 2.20
CA GLY A 59 2.60 2.80 2.77
C GLY A 59 2.72 1.31 3.09
N ILE A 60 3.28 0.51 2.18
CA ILE A 60 3.51 -0.93 2.39
C ILE A 60 4.44 -1.16 3.60
N ALA A 61 5.56 -0.43 3.66
CA ALA A 61 6.51 -0.53 4.76
C ALA A 61 5.87 -0.15 6.10
N LEU A 62 5.04 0.90 6.12
CA LEU A 62 4.32 1.33 7.31
C LEU A 62 3.33 0.25 7.78
N ILE A 63 2.57 -0.36 6.88
CA ILE A 63 1.63 -1.45 7.21
C ILE A 63 2.41 -2.63 7.80
N LYS A 64 3.44 -3.13 7.10
CA LYS A 64 4.26 -4.26 7.59
C LYS A 64 4.84 -4.00 8.98
N ARG A 65 5.31 -2.77 9.25
CA ARG A 65 5.85 -2.37 10.56
C ARG A 65 4.83 -2.52 11.69
N PHE A 66 3.55 -2.26 11.45
CA PHE A 66 2.52 -2.25 12.49
C PHE A 66 1.71 -3.54 12.61
N GLU A 67 1.52 -4.28 11.52
CA GLU A 67 0.89 -5.60 11.60
C GLU A 67 1.81 -6.59 12.30
N GLY A 68 3.11 -6.58 11.94
CA GLY A 68 4.03 -7.66 12.29
C GLY A 68 3.65 -8.95 11.55
N CYS A 69 4.62 -9.65 10.96
CA CYS A 69 4.34 -10.95 10.37
C CYS A 69 4.11 -11.95 11.51
N ALA A 70 3.00 -12.68 11.48
CA ALA A 70 2.64 -13.66 12.50
C ALA A 70 3.79 -14.65 12.79
N LYS A 71 3.79 -15.19 14.02
CA LYS A 71 4.87 -16.00 14.63
C LYS A 71 5.59 -16.89 13.62
N LEU A 72 6.88 -16.60 13.41
CA LEU A 72 7.79 -17.51 12.75
C LEU A 72 7.94 -18.77 13.61
N ARG A 73 7.63 -19.91 13.02
CA ARG A 73 8.07 -21.22 13.51
C ARG A 73 9.59 -21.28 13.50
N THR A 74 10.16 -22.24 14.22
CA THR A 74 11.61 -22.46 14.28
C THR A 74 12.22 -22.82 12.92
N ASP A 75 11.41 -23.28 11.97
CA ASP A 75 11.79 -23.62 10.59
C ASP A 75 11.72 -22.41 9.63
N GLY A 76 11.36 -21.22 10.11
CA GLY A 76 11.26 -20.00 9.31
C GLY A 76 9.95 -19.84 8.53
N LEU A 77 8.99 -20.75 8.71
CA LEU A 77 7.64 -20.63 8.16
C LEU A 77 6.71 -19.87 9.13
N VAL A 78 5.62 -19.34 8.61
CA VAL A 78 4.59 -18.60 9.35
C VAL A 78 3.36 -19.48 9.48
N GLU A 79 2.85 -19.65 10.70
CA GLU A 79 1.67 -20.48 10.96
C GLU A 79 0.45 -19.64 11.32
N ALA A 80 -0.72 -20.08 10.86
CA ALA A 80 -1.97 -19.46 11.24
C ALA A 80 -2.26 -19.63 12.73
N TYR A 81 -2.85 -18.61 13.35
CA TYR A 81 -3.30 -18.64 14.74
C TYR A 81 -4.80 -18.28 14.83
N PRO A 82 -5.53 -18.82 15.80
CA PRO A 82 -6.95 -18.51 15.98
C PRO A 82 -7.13 -17.13 16.61
N ASP A 83 -8.34 -16.58 16.55
CA ASP A 83 -8.70 -15.34 17.24
C ASP A 83 -8.36 -15.44 18.74
N PRO A 84 -7.50 -14.56 19.29
CA PRO A 84 -7.07 -14.64 20.68
C PRO A 84 -8.21 -14.52 21.71
N ALA A 85 -9.33 -13.90 21.34
CA ALA A 85 -10.47 -13.72 22.24
C ALA A 85 -11.33 -14.99 22.35
N THR A 86 -11.56 -15.69 21.22
CA THR A 86 -12.42 -16.88 21.16
C THR A 86 -11.67 -18.20 21.14
N GLY A 87 -10.38 -18.20 20.77
CA GLY A 87 -9.60 -19.40 20.50
C GLY A 87 -10.07 -20.17 19.25
N ALA A 88 -10.91 -19.57 18.42
CA ALA A 88 -11.51 -20.18 17.25
C ALA A 88 -11.40 -19.28 16.01
N ALA A 89 -12.25 -19.51 15.01
CA ALA A 89 -12.30 -18.65 13.83
C ALA A 89 -12.68 -17.20 14.19
N PRO A 90 -12.23 -16.19 13.41
CA PRO A 90 -11.38 -16.33 12.23
C PRO A 90 -9.93 -16.68 12.58
N TRP A 91 -9.29 -17.48 11.71
CA TRP A 91 -7.85 -17.72 11.77
C TRP A 91 -7.11 -16.62 11.02
N THR A 92 -5.95 -16.23 11.54
CA THR A 92 -5.11 -15.17 11.01
C THR A 92 -3.69 -15.68 10.73
N ILE A 93 -3.08 -15.26 9.63
CA ILE A 93 -1.71 -15.63 9.24
C ILE A 93 -1.01 -14.47 8.53
N GLY A 94 0.32 -14.48 8.50
CA GLY A 94 1.13 -13.50 7.76
C GLY A 94 0.94 -12.08 8.30
N TRP A 95 0.65 -11.13 7.41
CA TRP A 95 0.43 -9.71 7.73
C TRP A 95 -1.00 -9.38 8.19
N GLY A 96 -1.72 -10.33 8.77
CA GLY A 96 -3.11 -10.14 9.21
C GLY A 96 -4.16 -10.74 8.28
N ALA A 97 -3.77 -11.62 7.36
CA ALA A 97 -4.69 -12.23 6.40
C ALA A 97 -5.66 -13.21 7.10
N THR A 98 -6.93 -13.14 6.72
CA THR A 98 -8.01 -14.05 7.13
C THR A 98 -8.79 -14.50 5.89
N GLY A 99 -9.60 -15.56 6.00
CA GLY A 99 -10.52 -15.97 4.94
C GLY A 99 -10.48 -17.46 4.61
N PRO A 100 -11.16 -17.87 3.52
CA PRO A 100 -11.21 -19.27 3.08
C PRO A 100 -9.82 -19.86 2.89
N GLY A 101 -9.60 -21.08 3.37
CA GLY A 101 -8.31 -21.77 3.28
C GLY A 101 -7.30 -21.41 4.37
N ILE A 102 -7.62 -20.46 5.25
CA ILE A 102 -6.81 -20.13 6.44
C ILE A 102 -7.47 -20.75 7.66
N GLY A 103 -6.79 -21.72 8.28
CA GLY A 103 -7.31 -22.52 9.39
C GLY A 103 -6.20 -23.21 10.19
N PRO A 104 -6.55 -24.14 11.09
CA PRO A 104 -5.57 -24.90 11.86
C PRO A 104 -4.58 -25.61 10.93
N GLY A 105 -3.27 -25.42 11.17
CA GLY A 105 -2.20 -26.04 10.40
C GLY A 105 -1.90 -25.39 9.05
N THR A 106 -2.57 -24.29 8.68
CA THR A 106 -2.15 -23.49 7.52
C THR A 106 -0.78 -22.87 7.80
N VAL A 107 0.16 -23.08 6.87
CA VAL A 107 1.53 -22.57 6.97
C VAL A 107 1.92 -21.90 5.66
N TRP A 108 2.58 -20.74 5.75
CA TRP A 108 3.08 -19.97 4.62
C TRP A 108 4.57 -19.65 4.78
N THR A 109 5.26 -19.52 3.66
CA THR A 109 6.53 -18.84 3.55
C THR A 109 6.36 -17.32 3.71
N GLN A 110 7.45 -16.60 3.99
CA GLN A 110 7.43 -15.14 4.01
C GLN A 110 6.99 -14.55 2.66
N ALA A 111 7.39 -15.18 1.55
CA ALA A 111 7.00 -14.75 0.20
C ALA A 111 5.48 -14.90 -0.04
N GLU A 112 4.86 -15.96 0.44
CA GLU A 112 3.40 -16.14 0.37
C GLU A 112 2.67 -15.12 1.25
N CYS A 113 3.22 -14.80 2.43
CA CYS A 113 2.68 -13.72 3.27
C CYS A 113 2.71 -12.37 2.53
N ASP A 114 3.84 -12.04 1.91
CA ASP A 114 4.01 -10.80 1.14
C ASP A 114 3.08 -10.73 -0.07
N ALA A 115 2.99 -11.82 -0.86
CA ALA A 115 2.09 -11.89 -2.01
C ALA A 115 0.60 -11.77 -1.62
N ARG A 116 0.22 -12.37 -0.49
CA ARG A 116 -1.14 -12.23 0.05
C ARG A 116 -1.43 -10.78 0.45
N LEU A 117 -0.48 -10.11 1.10
CA LEU A 117 -0.63 -8.70 1.47
C LEU A 117 -0.79 -7.81 0.23
N GLU A 118 0.02 -7.98 -0.81
CA GLU A 118 -0.12 -7.21 -2.06
C GLU A 118 -1.51 -7.39 -2.70
N THR A 119 -2.03 -8.61 -2.66
CA THR A 119 -3.39 -8.91 -3.12
C THR A 119 -4.44 -8.17 -2.29
N ASP A 120 -4.33 -8.20 -0.96
CA ASP A 120 -5.25 -7.46 -0.07
C ASP A 120 -5.17 -5.95 -0.29
N LEU A 121 -3.96 -5.41 -0.47
CA LEU A 121 -3.75 -3.99 -0.69
C LEU A 121 -4.38 -3.49 -2.00
N THR A 122 -4.57 -4.36 -3.00
CA THR A 122 -5.34 -4.00 -4.20
C THR A 122 -6.78 -3.65 -3.84
N LYS A 123 -7.42 -4.45 -2.98
CA LYS A 123 -8.78 -4.18 -2.49
C LYS A 123 -8.84 -2.91 -1.65
N TYR A 124 -7.99 -2.78 -0.64
CA TYR A 124 -7.99 -1.59 0.23
C TYR A 124 -7.66 -0.31 -0.53
N SER A 125 -6.74 -0.35 -1.50
CA SER A 125 -6.44 0.82 -2.33
C SER A 125 -7.64 1.22 -3.19
N ALA A 126 -8.40 0.25 -3.72
CA ALA A 126 -9.62 0.53 -4.47
C ALA A 126 -10.71 1.16 -3.58
N GLU A 127 -10.92 0.64 -2.37
CA GLU A 127 -11.88 1.20 -1.40
C GLU A 127 -11.50 2.63 -0.97
N VAL A 128 -10.21 2.94 -0.82
CA VAL A 128 -9.75 4.31 -0.56
C VAL A 128 -9.99 5.19 -1.78
N ALA A 129 -9.62 4.76 -2.99
CA ALA A 129 -9.82 5.53 -4.21
C ALA A 129 -11.32 5.83 -4.45
N GLU A 130 -12.19 4.86 -4.22
CA GLU A 130 -13.65 5.04 -4.27
C GLU A 130 -14.12 6.07 -3.26
N ALA A 131 -13.67 5.98 -2.00
CA ALA A 131 -14.04 6.93 -0.95
C ALA A 131 -13.59 8.36 -1.25
N LEU A 132 -12.46 8.54 -1.95
CA LEU A 132 -11.93 9.86 -2.32
C LEU A 132 -12.57 10.43 -3.59
N GLY A 133 -13.11 9.59 -4.48
CA GLY A 133 -13.67 10.01 -5.76
C GLY A 133 -12.62 10.71 -6.64
N GLN A 134 -12.92 11.94 -7.07
CA GLN A 134 -12.03 12.76 -7.90
C GLN A 134 -11.13 13.71 -7.07
N THR A 135 -11.15 13.58 -5.73
CA THR A 135 -10.33 14.42 -4.86
C THR A 135 -8.84 14.20 -5.14
N ARG A 136 -8.09 15.29 -5.35
CA ARG A 136 -6.65 15.23 -5.51
C ARG A 136 -6.00 14.73 -4.23
N CYS A 137 -5.23 13.64 -4.35
CA CYS A 137 -4.53 13.03 -3.23
C CYS A 137 -3.09 12.69 -3.66
N PRO A 138 -2.07 13.37 -3.12
CA PRO A 138 -0.66 12.98 -3.30
C PRO A 138 -0.38 11.57 -2.77
N GLN A 139 0.62 10.89 -3.33
CA GLN A 139 0.92 9.48 -2.99
C GLN A 139 1.10 9.24 -1.49
N HIS A 140 1.81 10.12 -0.77
CA HIS A 140 2.04 9.96 0.67
C HIS A 140 0.74 10.08 1.50
N GLN A 141 -0.21 10.91 1.07
CA GLN A 141 -1.53 10.99 1.69
C GLN A 141 -2.32 9.71 1.39
N PHE A 142 -2.30 9.25 0.14
CA PHE A 142 -2.96 8.01 -0.25
C PHE A 142 -2.43 6.81 0.54
N ASP A 143 -1.11 6.70 0.68
CA ASP A 143 -0.45 5.63 1.43
C ASP A 143 -0.87 5.62 2.92
N ALA A 144 -0.92 6.80 3.56
CA ALA A 144 -1.40 6.93 4.93
C ALA A 144 -2.88 6.55 5.07
N LEU A 145 -3.72 6.93 4.10
CA LEU A 145 -5.14 6.60 4.07
C LEU A 145 -5.38 5.10 3.88
N VAL A 146 -4.61 4.44 3.01
CA VAL A 146 -4.66 2.98 2.84
C VAL A 146 -4.20 2.28 4.11
N SER A 147 -3.10 2.72 4.74
CA SER A 147 -2.63 2.16 6.01
C SER A 147 -3.66 2.31 7.14
N PHE A 148 -4.31 3.48 7.22
CA PHE A 148 -5.42 3.74 8.13
C PHE A 148 -6.60 2.81 7.86
N HIS A 149 -6.98 2.65 6.59
CA HIS A 149 -8.11 1.84 6.19
C HIS A 149 -7.88 0.36 6.45
N TYR A 150 -6.68 -0.15 6.14
CA TYR A 150 -6.24 -1.52 6.41
C TYR A 150 -6.48 -1.88 7.88
N ASN A 151 -6.16 -0.96 8.80
CA ASN A 151 -6.34 -1.18 10.23
C ASN A 151 -7.79 -1.08 10.73
N THR A 152 -8.57 -0.16 10.16
CA THR A 152 -9.83 0.29 10.78
C THR A 152 -11.08 -0.11 10.02
N GLY A 153 -10.95 -0.44 8.73
CA GLY A 153 -12.09 -0.60 7.82
C GLY A 153 -12.95 0.66 7.67
N ALA A 154 -12.45 1.85 8.06
CA ALA A 154 -13.31 3.01 8.29
C ALA A 154 -13.26 4.11 7.22
N ILE A 155 -12.54 3.93 6.12
CA ILE A 155 -12.28 5.03 5.17
C ILE A 155 -13.57 5.70 4.67
N ALA A 156 -14.62 4.93 4.36
CA ALA A 156 -15.86 5.49 3.81
C ALA A 156 -16.65 6.35 4.80
N ARG A 157 -16.45 6.19 6.12
CA ARG A 157 -17.25 6.85 7.17
C ARG A 157 -16.46 7.76 8.10
N ALA A 158 -15.13 7.79 7.98
CA ALA A 158 -14.29 8.54 8.89
C ALA A 158 -14.43 10.05 8.66
N THR A 159 -14.48 10.83 9.75
CA THR A 159 -14.35 12.29 9.69
C THR A 159 -13.04 12.72 9.01
N LEU A 160 -11.99 11.92 9.18
CA LEU A 160 -10.71 12.05 8.48
C LEU A 160 -10.92 12.19 6.96
N THR A 161 -11.63 11.25 6.35
CA THR A 161 -11.90 11.24 4.90
C THR A 161 -12.74 12.44 4.48
N ARG A 162 -13.78 12.79 5.26
CA ARG A 162 -14.60 13.98 4.98
C ARG A 162 -13.77 15.27 4.97
N LYS A 163 -12.84 15.42 5.92
CA LYS A 163 -11.95 16.57 5.99
C LYS A 163 -10.95 16.60 4.83
N HIS A 164 -10.38 15.45 4.47
CA HIS A 164 -9.50 15.34 3.31
C HIS A 164 -10.21 15.77 2.03
N ILE A 165 -11.43 15.27 1.77
CA ILE A 165 -12.24 15.64 0.60
C ILE A 165 -12.57 17.14 0.58
N ALA A 166 -12.79 17.74 1.76
CA ALA A 166 -13.02 19.17 1.89
C ALA A 166 -11.75 20.03 1.75
N GLY A 167 -10.57 19.43 1.52
CA GLY A 167 -9.28 20.13 1.46
C GLY A 167 -8.72 20.55 2.83
N ASP A 168 -9.38 20.19 3.94
CA ASP A 168 -8.91 20.42 5.30
C ASP A 168 -7.86 19.36 5.69
N HIS A 169 -6.67 19.46 5.09
CA HIS A 169 -5.61 18.49 5.31
C HIS A 169 -5.00 18.55 6.72
N GLU A 170 -4.95 19.72 7.35
CA GLU A 170 -4.53 19.86 8.75
C GLU A 170 -5.53 19.19 9.69
N GLY A 171 -6.82 19.45 9.50
CA GLY A 171 -7.87 18.81 10.27
C GLY A 171 -7.93 17.31 10.03
N ALA A 172 -7.74 16.84 8.79
CA ALA A 172 -7.63 15.41 8.48
C ALA A 172 -6.45 14.76 9.23
N THR A 173 -5.29 15.43 9.26
CA THR A 173 -4.11 14.99 10.02
C THR A 173 -4.43 14.83 11.51
N ALA A 174 -5.17 15.78 12.11
CA ALA A 174 -5.57 15.71 13.50
C ALA A 174 -6.55 14.56 13.80
N GLU A 175 -7.40 14.16 12.83
CA GLU A 175 -8.37 13.07 13.03
C GLU A 175 -7.71 11.71 13.24
N PHE A 176 -6.48 11.45 12.74
CA PHE A 176 -5.78 10.19 12.98
C PHE A 176 -5.69 9.85 14.47
N ALA A 177 -5.39 10.83 15.32
CA ALA A 177 -5.20 10.63 16.77
C ALA A 177 -6.46 10.13 17.50
N ARG A 178 -7.64 10.31 16.90
CA ARG A 178 -8.92 9.87 17.48
C ARG A 178 -9.19 8.39 17.31
N TRP A 179 -8.42 7.71 16.47
CA TRP A 179 -8.56 6.28 16.16
C TRP A 179 -7.51 5.45 16.91
N ASN A 180 -7.40 5.67 18.23
CA ASN A 180 -6.41 5.02 19.09
C ASN A 180 -7.00 4.15 20.21
N MET A 181 -8.31 3.90 20.18
CA MET A 181 -9.01 3.12 21.21
C MET A 181 -9.48 1.77 20.70
N ALA A 182 -9.44 0.76 21.55
CA ALA A 182 -10.13 -0.53 21.36
C ALA A 182 -10.78 -0.95 22.68
N ALA A 183 -11.98 -1.55 22.61
CA ALA A 183 -12.76 -1.93 23.79
C ALA A 183 -12.88 -0.82 24.86
N GLY A 184 -13.05 0.44 24.41
CA GLY A 184 -13.18 1.61 25.28
C GLY A 184 -11.88 2.10 25.94
N ARG A 185 -10.71 1.56 25.58
CA ARG A 185 -9.41 1.94 26.17
C ARG A 185 -8.44 2.44 25.11
N VAL A 186 -7.67 3.48 25.45
CA VAL A 186 -6.57 3.95 24.60
C VAL A 186 -5.47 2.89 24.58
N LEU A 187 -5.05 2.49 23.38
CA LEU A 187 -3.93 1.56 23.18
C LEU A 187 -2.69 2.33 22.71
N ARG A 188 -1.57 2.11 23.41
CA ARG A 188 -0.27 2.71 23.05
C ARG A 188 0.17 2.34 21.64
N GLY A 189 -0.06 1.09 21.23
CA GLY A 189 0.25 0.59 19.89
C GLY A 189 -0.50 1.35 18.79
N LEU A 190 -1.82 1.54 18.96
CA LEU A 190 -2.64 2.32 18.02
C LEU A 190 -2.23 3.79 18.03
N THR A 191 -1.97 4.38 19.19
CA THR A 191 -1.48 5.77 19.28
C THR A 191 -0.22 5.96 18.44
N ARG A 192 0.77 5.08 18.59
CA ARG A 192 2.01 5.11 17.79
C ARG A 192 1.73 4.96 16.30
N ARG A 193 0.83 4.04 15.91
CA ARG A 193 0.42 3.84 14.51
C ARG A 193 -0.17 5.10 13.90
N ARG A 194 -1.14 5.70 14.57
CA ARG A 194 -1.80 6.94 14.14
C ARG A 194 -0.83 8.11 14.02
N THR A 195 0.15 8.23 14.93
CA THR A 195 1.21 9.24 14.82
C THR A 195 2.07 9.04 13.56
N CYS A 196 2.48 7.81 13.25
CA CYS A 196 3.27 7.54 12.05
C CYS A 196 2.47 7.75 10.75
N GLU A 197 1.21 7.33 10.70
CA GLU A 197 0.34 7.58 9.55
C GLU A 197 0.10 9.08 9.33
N ALA A 198 -0.13 9.84 10.41
CA ALA A 198 -0.25 11.30 10.33
C ALA A 198 1.07 11.99 9.91
N ALA A 199 2.22 11.38 10.17
CA ALA A 199 3.52 11.87 9.68
C ALA A 199 3.71 11.59 8.19
N LEU A 200 3.40 10.37 7.74
CA LEU A 200 3.38 9.99 6.33
C LEU A 200 2.40 10.87 5.54
N TYR A 201 1.20 11.09 6.06
CA TYR A 201 0.18 11.94 5.44
C TYR A 201 0.65 13.40 5.27
N ARG A 202 1.52 13.91 6.14
CA ARG A 202 2.13 15.24 6.01
C ARG A 202 3.32 15.28 5.05
N GLY A 203 3.82 14.14 4.59
CA GLY A 203 5.04 14.03 3.79
C GLY A 203 6.33 14.10 4.62
N ASN A 204 6.27 13.85 5.93
CA ASN A 204 7.39 14.05 6.87
C ASN A 204 8.03 12.72 7.33
N LEU A 205 8.04 11.67 6.50
CA LEU A 205 8.84 10.48 6.82
C LEU A 205 10.32 10.83 6.61
N SER A 206 11.10 10.67 7.68
CA SER A 206 12.57 10.70 7.69
C SER A 206 13.09 9.34 8.10
#